data_AF-A0A0L0URS6-F1
#
_entry.id   AF-A0A0L0URS6-F1
#
_cell.length_a   1.000
_cell.length_b   1.000
_cell.length_c   1.000
_cell.angle_alpha   90.00
_cell.angle_beta   90.00
_cell.angle_gamma   90.00
#
_symmetry.space_group_name_H-M   'P 1'
#
loop_
_entity.id
_entity.type
_entity.pdbx_description
1 polymer ?
#
loop_
_entity_poly.entity_id
_entity_poly.type
_entity_poly.pdbx_seq_one_letter_code
_entity_poly.pdbx_strand_id
1 'polypeptide(L)'
;MTIPHTRTLKRLLGLAVMGLTILGCYGQGPDRNSTQDDTKTPDKKACFIVDPAKLSKNLRANPNINCIQDGSMSLAPIPDLLFRGIKYSTIDYSKDRQSSPAGFAFKVFNASAADGPERLEFLKTSLQLYDSVWMGLRSVDFKKHTRAIRELETVSAFIILQISRMGSKVPDIEGGLAFALKKCFQCDVKDSYNMIALASQSGVNPDKFLENLPGIRCKTGEACIDMFNKGGSNNSVPVNTSPPESQKNFVTSNPALSNSSHLGLNYLTVLTFSISVLLRYAFSYYIL
;
A
#
# COMPACT_ATOMS: atom_id res chain seq x y z
N MET A 1 37.01 -22.20 -58.72
CA MET A 1 38.40 -21.72 -58.78
C MET A 1 39.00 -21.90 -57.40
N THR A 2 39.99 -22.78 -57.34
CA THR A 2 40.60 -23.37 -56.14
C THR A 2 41.67 -22.46 -55.54
N ILE A 3 41.60 -22.25 -54.22
CA ILE A 3 42.72 -21.90 -53.30
C ILE A 3 43.27 -23.28 -52.84
N PRO A 4 44.56 -23.53 -52.52
CA PRO A 4 45.47 -22.67 -51.73
C PRO A 4 46.98 -22.70 -52.04
N HIS A 5 47.71 -21.70 -51.55
CA HIS A 5 49.10 -21.90 -51.12
C HIS A 5 49.29 -21.37 -49.69
N THR A 6 49.76 -22.28 -48.86
CA THR A 6 50.05 -22.15 -47.44
C THR A 6 51.51 -21.76 -47.17
N ARG A 7 51.75 -21.34 -45.91
CA ARG A 7 53.02 -21.23 -45.13
C ARG A 7 53.69 -19.83 -45.17
N THR A 8 54.15 -19.23 -44.07
CA THR A 8 54.43 -19.67 -42.67
C THR A 8 54.75 -18.40 -41.84
N LEU A 9 54.15 -18.16 -40.66
CA LEU A 9 54.64 -18.52 -39.31
C LEU A 9 55.53 -17.44 -38.64
N LYS A 10 55.01 -16.72 -37.62
CA LYS A 10 55.43 -16.81 -36.20
C LYS A 10 54.87 -15.69 -35.30
N ARG A 11 54.34 -16.16 -34.15
CA ARG A 11 54.44 -15.61 -32.78
C ARG A 11 53.83 -14.24 -32.47
N LEU A 12 52.75 -14.23 -31.67
CA LEU A 12 52.82 -13.92 -30.23
C LEU A 12 51.45 -14.13 -29.57
N LEU A 13 51.43 -14.96 -28.52
CA LEU A 13 50.36 -15.04 -27.53
C LEU A 13 50.34 -13.73 -26.73
N GLY A 14 49.15 -13.19 -26.51
CA GLY A 14 48.89 -12.09 -25.58
C GLY A 14 47.43 -12.09 -25.18
N LEU A 15 47.10 -12.87 -24.16
CA LEU A 15 45.83 -12.81 -23.42
C LEU A 15 45.75 -11.44 -22.72
N ALA A 16 44.79 -10.61 -23.09
CA ALA A 16 44.43 -9.41 -22.35
C ALA A 16 42.98 -9.54 -21.88
N VAL A 17 42.84 -9.85 -20.59
CA VAL A 17 41.61 -9.74 -19.79
C VAL A 17 41.29 -8.25 -19.67
N MET A 18 40.27 -7.78 -20.38
CA MET A 18 39.72 -6.43 -20.14
C MET A 18 38.76 -6.50 -18.96
N GLY A 19 39.32 -6.23 -17.77
CA GLY A 19 38.55 -5.91 -16.58
C GLY A 19 37.81 -4.59 -16.79
N LEU A 20 36.47 -4.64 -16.74
CA LEU A 20 35.65 -3.48 -16.48
C LEU A 20 35.93 -3.01 -15.04
N THR A 21 36.77 -1.99 -14.88
CA THR A 21 36.79 -1.18 -13.66
C THR A 21 35.53 -0.32 -13.63
N ILE A 22 34.54 -0.79 -12.88
CA ILE A 22 33.43 0.03 -12.39
C ILE A 22 34.06 1.08 -11.45
N LEU A 23 33.87 2.36 -11.75
CA LEU A 23 34.07 3.46 -10.81
C LEU A 23 33.13 3.23 -9.62
N GLY A 24 33.64 2.59 -8.58
CA GLY A 24 33.03 2.57 -7.25
C GLY A 24 33.26 3.91 -6.57
N CYS A 25 32.17 4.59 -6.23
CA CYS A 25 32.17 5.82 -5.45
C CYS A 25 32.85 5.62 -4.09
N TYR A 26 33.76 6.53 -3.78
CA TYR A 26 34.39 6.71 -2.48
C TYR A 26 33.40 7.21 -1.41
N GLY A 27 33.56 6.67 -0.20
CA GLY A 27 33.25 7.35 1.06
C GLY A 27 31.93 6.95 1.74
N GLN A 28 31.97 6.17 2.84
CA GLN A 28 32.22 6.65 4.20
C GLN A 28 32.10 5.46 5.19
N GLY A 29 33.05 5.37 6.12
CA GLY A 29 33.24 4.24 7.04
C GLY A 29 32.18 4.08 8.14
N PRO A 30 32.34 3.05 9.01
CA PRO A 30 31.31 2.60 9.93
C PRO A 30 31.41 3.34 11.27
N ASP A 31 30.31 3.89 11.79
CA ASP A 31 30.19 4.16 13.23
C ASP A 31 28.72 4.23 13.70
N ARG A 32 28.43 3.29 14.61
CA ARG A 32 27.77 3.40 15.93
C ARG A 32 26.44 4.16 16.09
N ASN A 33 25.51 3.43 16.73
CA ASN A 33 24.31 3.92 17.40
C ASN A 33 24.52 5.23 18.16
N SER A 34 23.66 6.22 17.91
CA SER A 34 23.26 7.21 18.92
C SER A 34 21.82 7.64 18.68
N THR A 35 21.01 7.44 19.72
CA THR A 35 19.73 8.10 19.95
C THR A 35 19.90 9.62 19.87
N GLN A 36 18.80 10.32 19.53
CA GLN A 36 18.53 11.75 19.82
C GLN A 36 19.04 12.78 18.79
N ASP A 37 18.14 13.38 18.01
CA ASP A 37 17.51 14.69 18.31
C ASP A 37 16.78 15.22 17.06
N ASP A 38 15.53 15.64 17.26
CA ASP A 38 14.61 16.15 16.25
C ASP A 38 14.98 17.59 15.88
N THR A 39 15.98 17.78 15.02
CA THR A 39 16.12 19.02 14.23
C THR A 39 17.01 18.74 13.01
N LYS A 40 16.41 18.54 11.83
CA LYS A 40 17.18 18.53 10.57
C LYS A 40 16.63 19.51 9.53
N THR A 41 17.60 20.18 8.93
CA THR A 41 17.57 21.36 8.06
C THR A 41 16.79 21.17 6.75
N PRO A 42 16.22 22.25 6.18
CA PRO A 42 15.35 22.21 5.00
C PRO A 42 16.01 21.71 3.69
N ASP A 43 17.31 21.45 3.67
CA ASP A 43 18.08 21.25 2.42
C ASP A 43 18.46 19.79 2.13
N LYS A 44 18.10 18.82 2.99
CA LYS A 44 18.42 17.42 2.71
C LYS A 44 17.40 16.83 1.74
N LYS A 45 17.82 16.60 0.50
CA LYS A 45 17.04 15.86 -0.52
C LYS A 45 16.60 14.51 0.04
N ALA A 46 15.31 14.20 -0.09
CA ALA A 46 14.76 12.93 0.36
C ALA A 46 15.38 11.77 -0.42
N CYS A 47 15.71 10.68 0.29
CA CYS A 47 16.54 9.59 -0.22
C CYS A 47 15.90 8.78 -1.36
N PHE A 48 14.58 8.87 -1.53
CA PHE A 48 13.79 8.17 -2.54
C PHE A 48 13.55 9.00 -3.81
N ILE A 49 14.03 10.25 -3.85
CA ILE A 49 13.93 11.11 -5.03
C ILE A 49 15.18 10.93 -5.89
N VAL A 50 15.03 10.20 -6.99
CA VAL A 50 16.06 10.08 -8.04
C VAL A 50 15.84 11.23 -9.03
N ASP A 51 16.79 12.16 -9.20
CA ASP A 51 16.64 13.27 -10.18
C ASP A 51 17.01 12.77 -11.58
N PRO A 52 16.23 13.16 -12.60
CA PRO A 52 16.43 14.50 -13.19
C PRO A 52 15.18 15.41 -13.22
N ALA A 53 14.01 14.90 -12.83
CA ALA A 53 12.77 15.66 -12.90
C ALA A 53 12.52 16.46 -11.61
N LYS A 54 12.58 17.80 -11.71
CA LYS A 54 12.16 18.69 -10.63
C LYS A 54 10.70 18.37 -10.23
N LEU A 55 10.51 17.92 -8.99
CA LEU A 55 9.18 17.88 -8.38
C LEU A 55 8.55 19.27 -8.47
N SER A 56 7.24 19.34 -8.67
CA SER A 56 6.55 20.64 -8.66
C SER A 56 6.76 21.31 -7.29
N LYS A 57 6.85 22.64 -7.25
CA LYS A 57 7.12 23.40 -6.00
C LYS A 57 6.11 23.12 -4.86
N ASN A 58 4.96 22.55 -5.20
CA ASN A 58 3.89 22.22 -4.26
C ASN A 58 4.03 20.80 -3.67
N LEU A 59 4.88 19.95 -4.25
CA LEU A 59 5.17 18.60 -3.73
C LEU A 59 6.41 18.67 -2.84
N ARG A 60 6.20 18.57 -1.53
CA ARG A 60 7.28 18.52 -0.54
C ARG A 60 7.43 17.08 -0.04
N ALA A 61 8.59 16.49 -0.29
CA ALA A 61 8.95 15.20 0.27
C ALA A 61 9.13 15.32 1.80
N ASN A 62 8.73 14.29 2.54
CA ASN A 62 9.00 14.21 3.97
C ASN A 62 10.49 13.82 4.18
N PRO A 63 11.32 14.70 4.76
CA PRO A 63 12.76 14.43 4.93
C PRO A 63 13.05 13.39 6.03
N ASN A 64 12.06 13.04 6.86
CA ASN A 64 12.23 12.12 7.98
C ASN A 64 12.03 10.64 7.59
N ILE A 65 11.69 10.37 6.33
CA ILE A 65 11.55 9.00 5.82
C ILE A 65 12.94 8.47 5.44
N ASN A 66 13.26 7.29 5.97
CA ASN A 66 14.55 6.65 5.76
C ASN A 66 14.46 5.61 4.64
N CYS A 67 15.48 5.55 3.79
CA CYS A 67 15.62 4.49 2.80
C CYS A 67 16.45 3.35 3.40
N ILE A 68 15.96 2.12 3.29
CA ILE A 68 16.69 0.94 3.74
C ILE A 68 17.78 0.62 2.71
N GLN A 69 19.03 0.54 3.16
CA GLN A 69 20.22 0.42 2.30
C GLN A 69 20.68 -1.04 2.09
N ASP A 70 19.93 -2.03 2.58
CA ASP A 70 20.26 -3.46 2.47
C ASP A 70 20.00 -4.05 1.06
N GLY A 71 19.68 -3.19 0.09
CA GLY A 71 19.33 -3.58 -1.27
C GLY A 71 17.88 -4.04 -1.44
N SER A 72 17.08 -4.06 -0.36
CA SER A 72 15.64 -4.30 -0.48
C SER A 72 14.98 -3.14 -1.25
N MET A 73 14.18 -3.52 -2.24
CA MET A 73 13.38 -2.59 -3.04
C MET A 73 11.91 -2.77 -2.71
N SER A 74 11.23 -1.66 -2.50
CA SER A 74 9.77 -1.61 -2.36
C SER A 74 9.13 -1.83 -3.73
N LEU A 75 9.29 -0.84 -4.61
CA LEU A 75 8.89 -0.90 -6.00
C LEU A 75 10.06 -0.42 -6.86
N ALA A 76 10.72 -1.31 -7.59
CA ALA A 76 11.93 -0.97 -8.32
C ALA A 76 11.72 0.25 -9.27
N PRO A 77 12.63 1.25 -9.26
CA PRO A 77 13.94 1.26 -8.60
C PRO A 77 13.95 1.94 -7.20
N ILE A 78 12.80 2.13 -6.57
CA ILE A 78 12.70 2.81 -5.27
C ILE A 78 13.19 1.87 -4.15
N PRO A 79 14.14 2.29 -3.31
CA PRO A 79 14.53 1.51 -2.14
C PRO A 79 13.35 1.31 -1.20
N ASP A 80 13.40 0.29 -0.35
CA ASP A 80 12.39 0.18 0.71
C ASP A 80 12.46 1.39 1.66
N LEU A 81 11.32 1.78 2.21
CA LEU A 81 11.18 2.99 3.03
C LEU A 81 10.76 2.62 4.45
N LEU A 82 11.34 3.28 5.45
CA LEU A 82 11.02 3.13 6.86
C LEU A 82 10.61 4.49 7.45
N PHE A 83 9.43 4.53 8.06
CA PHE A 83 8.97 5.71 8.79
C PHE A 83 8.14 5.31 10.00
N ARG A 84 8.46 5.88 11.18
CA ARG A 84 7.81 5.59 12.47
C ARG A 84 7.58 4.09 12.72
N GLY A 85 8.61 3.28 12.48
CA GLY A 85 8.55 1.82 12.71
C GLY A 85 7.85 1.00 11.62
N ILE A 86 7.24 1.64 10.61
CA ILE A 86 6.57 0.95 9.49
C ILE A 86 7.50 0.92 8.28
N LYS A 87 7.74 -0.30 7.76
CA LYS A 87 8.42 -0.50 6.47
C LYS A 87 7.38 -0.54 5.35
N TYR A 88 7.58 0.19 4.26
CA TYR A 88 6.66 0.17 3.12
C TYR A 88 6.45 -1.26 2.60
N SER A 89 7.51 -2.04 2.50
CA SER A 89 7.46 -3.42 2.04
C SER A 89 6.57 -4.36 2.87
N THR A 90 6.15 -3.97 4.08
CA THR A 90 5.19 -4.71 4.91
C THR A 90 3.73 -4.37 4.61
N ILE A 91 3.50 -3.24 3.94
CA ILE A 91 2.20 -2.71 3.53
C ILE A 91 2.13 -2.48 2.02
N ASP A 92 2.95 -3.17 1.24
CA ASP A 92 3.07 -2.99 -0.20
C ASP A 92 2.00 -3.78 -0.96
N TYR A 93 1.10 -3.05 -1.62
CA TYR A 93 0.01 -3.65 -2.40
C TYR A 93 0.52 -4.58 -3.51
N SER A 94 1.71 -4.31 -4.08
CA SER A 94 2.24 -5.08 -5.20
C SER A 94 2.63 -6.52 -4.83
N LYS A 95 2.78 -6.79 -3.52
CA LYS A 95 3.03 -8.12 -2.98
C LYS A 95 1.78 -8.97 -2.83
N ASP A 96 0.59 -8.36 -2.77
CA ASP A 96 -0.68 -9.08 -2.75
C ASP A 96 -1.15 -9.37 -4.18
N ARG A 97 -0.82 -10.58 -4.66
CA ARG A 97 -1.20 -11.02 -6.02
C ARG A 97 -2.65 -11.42 -6.18
N GLN A 98 -3.42 -11.48 -5.08
CA GLN A 98 -4.79 -11.98 -5.08
C GLN A 98 -5.82 -10.85 -5.10
N SER A 99 -5.40 -9.64 -4.77
CA SER A 99 -6.30 -8.50 -4.57
C SER A 99 -6.06 -7.41 -5.63
N SER A 100 -7.12 -6.71 -6.03
CA SER A 100 -6.96 -5.41 -6.69
C SER A 100 -6.29 -4.42 -5.71
N PRO A 101 -5.70 -3.30 -6.18
CA PRO A 101 -5.18 -2.27 -5.27
C PRO A 101 -6.22 -1.79 -4.26
N ALA A 102 -7.48 -1.63 -4.68
CA ALA A 102 -8.58 -1.31 -3.78
C ALA A 102 -8.84 -2.46 -2.79
N GLY A 103 -8.97 -3.70 -3.24
CA GLY A 103 -9.18 -4.87 -2.39
C GLY A 103 -8.07 -5.06 -1.34
N PHE A 104 -6.82 -4.84 -1.74
CA PHE A 104 -5.69 -4.80 -0.80
C PHE A 104 -5.87 -3.69 0.23
N ALA A 105 -6.25 -2.49 -0.20
CA ALA A 105 -6.44 -1.36 0.70
C ALA A 105 -7.56 -1.61 1.72
N PHE A 106 -8.66 -2.24 1.31
CA PHE A 106 -9.71 -2.71 2.22
C PHE A 106 -9.16 -3.68 3.27
N LYS A 107 -8.37 -4.67 2.84
CA LYS A 107 -7.82 -5.70 3.73
C LYS A 107 -6.86 -5.12 4.77
N VAL A 108 -6.02 -4.15 4.39
CA VAL A 108 -4.93 -3.66 5.26
C VAL A 108 -5.30 -2.40 6.04
N PHE A 109 -6.05 -1.48 5.43
CA PHE A 109 -6.25 -0.13 5.96
C PHE A 109 -7.67 0.13 6.46
N ASN A 110 -8.62 -0.81 6.33
CA ASN A 110 -9.95 -0.61 6.90
C ASN A 110 -9.85 -0.33 8.40
N ALA A 111 -10.51 0.74 8.84
CA ALA A 111 -10.51 1.20 10.21
C ALA A 111 -11.87 1.83 10.56
N SER A 112 -12.13 1.94 11.85
CA SER A 112 -13.30 2.59 12.43
C SER A 112 -12.86 3.47 13.59
N ALA A 113 -13.74 4.36 14.05
CA ALA A 113 -13.48 5.19 15.23
C ALA A 113 -13.20 4.35 16.50
N ALA A 114 -13.66 3.09 16.55
CA ALA A 114 -13.44 2.19 17.68
C ALA A 114 -11.99 1.67 17.77
N ASP A 115 -11.20 1.75 16.69
CA ASP A 115 -9.82 1.25 16.67
C ASP A 115 -8.81 2.18 17.36
N GLY A 116 -9.25 3.37 17.77
CA GLY A 116 -8.46 4.29 18.59
C GLY A 116 -7.35 5.06 17.85
N PRO A 117 -6.58 5.89 18.58
CA PRO A 117 -5.63 6.83 17.99
C PRO A 117 -4.40 6.16 17.36
N GLU A 118 -3.97 5.00 17.84
CA GLU A 118 -2.84 4.26 17.27
C GLU A 118 -3.13 3.82 15.83
N ARG A 119 -4.37 3.39 15.55
CA ARG A 119 -4.79 3.05 14.20
C ARG A 119 -4.80 4.26 13.27
N LEU A 120 -5.20 5.43 13.78
CA LEU A 120 -5.15 6.68 13.02
C LEU A 120 -3.70 7.08 12.70
N GLU A 121 -2.78 6.92 13.65
CA GLU A 121 -1.36 7.16 13.41
C GLU A 121 -0.78 6.18 12.38
N PHE A 122 -1.15 4.90 12.45
CA PHE A 122 -0.78 3.90 11.44
C PHE A 122 -1.23 4.32 10.04
N LEU A 123 -2.48 4.78 9.88
CA LEU A 123 -2.99 5.23 8.59
C LEU A 123 -2.26 6.46 8.06
N LYS A 124 -2.03 7.47 8.90
CA LYS A 124 -1.30 8.69 8.53
C LYS A 124 0.14 8.38 8.13
N THR A 125 0.80 7.48 8.87
CA THR A 125 2.18 7.04 8.58
C THR A 125 2.23 6.25 7.27
N SER A 126 1.26 5.34 7.06
CA SER A 126 1.14 4.58 5.82
C SER A 126 0.90 5.47 4.61
N LEU A 127 0.03 6.48 4.73
CA LEU A 127 -0.20 7.47 3.67
C LEU A 127 1.09 8.18 3.26
N GLN A 128 1.91 8.60 4.23
CA GLN A 128 3.18 9.26 3.94
C GLN A 128 4.19 8.33 3.24
N LEU A 129 4.21 7.04 3.58
CA LEU A 129 5.04 6.06 2.89
C LEU A 129 4.57 5.86 1.44
N TYR A 130 3.26 5.73 1.22
CA TYR A 130 2.68 5.61 -0.12
C TYR A 130 2.96 6.84 -0.99
N ASP A 131 2.76 8.04 -0.45
CA ASP A 131 3.04 9.29 -1.16
C ASP A 131 4.53 9.41 -1.50
N SER A 132 5.41 8.87 -0.66
CA SER A 132 6.85 8.89 -0.90
C SER A 132 7.28 7.94 -2.00
N VAL A 133 6.73 6.73 -2.05
CA VAL A 133 6.94 5.81 -3.18
C VAL A 133 6.38 6.42 -4.47
N TRP A 134 5.19 7.01 -4.42
CA TRP A 134 4.58 7.71 -5.56
C TRP A 134 5.48 8.85 -6.08
N MET A 135 6.03 9.67 -5.18
CA MET A 135 6.96 10.75 -5.53
C MET A 135 8.25 10.22 -6.15
N GLY A 136 8.81 9.15 -5.58
CA GLY A 136 10.02 8.50 -6.09
C GLY A 136 9.83 7.97 -7.51
N LEU A 137 8.73 7.25 -7.78
CA LEU A 137 8.45 6.75 -9.13
C LEU A 137 8.24 7.88 -10.14
N ARG A 138 7.58 8.96 -9.72
CA ARG A 138 7.43 10.16 -10.54
C ARG A 138 8.77 10.80 -10.91
N SER A 139 9.72 10.82 -9.98
CA SER A 139 11.01 11.48 -10.19
C SER A 139 11.94 10.66 -11.10
N VAL A 140 11.83 9.32 -11.05
CA VAL A 140 12.55 8.40 -11.94
C VAL A 140 12.08 8.55 -13.38
N ASP A 141 10.83 8.19 -13.65
CA ASP A 141 10.20 8.30 -14.98
C ASP A 141 8.69 8.13 -14.86
N PHE A 142 7.97 9.25 -14.82
CA PHE A 142 6.51 9.25 -14.75
C PHE A 142 5.86 8.41 -15.86
N LYS A 143 6.36 8.47 -17.10
CA LYS A 143 5.73 7.77 -18.23
C LYS A 143 5.87 6.26 -18.05
N LYS A 144 7.07 5.77 -17.74
CA LYS A 144 7.34 4.35 -17.52
C LYS A 144 6.59 3.77 -16.32
N HIS A 145 6.37 4.58 -15.28
CA HIS A 145 5.75 4.13 -14.04
C HIS A 145 4.27 4.52 -13.91
N THR A 146 3.62 5.01 -14.97
CA THR A 146 2.23 5.54 -14.92
C THR A 146 1.25 4.57 -14.26
N ARG A 147 1.31 3.28 -14.60
CA ARG A 147 0.39 2.27 -14.03
C ARG A 147 0.57 2.14 -12.52
N ALA A 148 1.78 1.88 -12.05
CA ALA A 148 2.08 1.75 -10.62
C ALA A 148 1.72 3.03 -9.85
N ILE A 149 1.97 4.19 -10.45
CA ILE A 149 1.57 5.49 -9.90
C ILE A 149 0.05 5.57 -9.70
N ARG A 150 -0.76 5.12 -10.67
CA ARG A 150 -2.23 5.10 -10.54
C ARG A 150 -2.74 4.09 -9.51
N GLU A 151 -2.11 2.93 -9.42
CA GLU A 151 -2.43 1.92 -8.42
C GLU A 151 -2.08 2.42 -7.01
N LEU A 152 -0.95 3.10 -6.82
CA LEU A 152 -0.61 3.81 -5.59
C LEU A 152 -1.64 4.90 -5.25
N GLU A 153 -2.07 5.71 -6.23
CA GLU A 153 -3.12 6.72 -6.02
C GLU A 153 -4.43 6.09 -5.50
N THR A 154 -4.78 4.88 -5.97
CA THR A 154 -5.96 4.14 -5.50
C THR A 154 -5.85 3.81 -4.01
N VAL A 155 -4.69 3.28 -3.59
CA VAL A 155 -4.45 2.93 -2.18
C VAL A 155 -4.36 4.17 -1.30
N SER A 156 -3.61 5.21 -1.70
CA SER A 156 -3.54 6.48 -0.97
C SER A 156 -4.92 7.11 -0.77
N ALA A 157 -5.76 7.11 -1.81
CA ALA A 157 -7.10 7.67 -1.73
C ALA A 157 -8.02 6.89 -0.79
N PHE A 158 -7.89 5.55 -0.76
CA PHE A 158 -8.58 4.73 0.23
C PHE A 158 -8.10 5.04 1.66
N ILE A 159 -6.79 5.16 1.90
CA ILE A 159 -6.26 5.51 3.22
C ILE A 159 -6.80 6.88 3.67
N ILE A 160 -6.90 7.86 2.77
CA ILE A 160 -7.50 9.18 3.04
C ILE A 160 -8.96 9.03 3.47
N LEU A 161 -9.76 8.22 2.78
CA LEU A 161 -11.13 7.92 3.19
C LEU A 161 -11.17 7.33 4.61
N GLN A 162 -10.27 6.39 4.94
CA GLN A 162 -10.22 5.79 6.29
C GLN A 162 -9.85 6.83 7.35
N ILE A 163 -8.88 7.70 7.07
CA ILE A 163 -8.51 8.80 7.97
C ILE A 163 -9.72 9.71 8.23
N SER A 164 -10.50 10.07 7.20
CA SER A 164 -11.73 10.85 7.39
C SER A 164 -12.77 10.10 8.25
N ARG A 165 -12.94 8.79 8.05
CA ARG A 165 -13.91 7.97 8.80
C ARG A 165 -13.56 7.81 10.28
N MET A 166 -12.31 7.98 10.67
CA MET A 166 -11.85 7.77 12.05
C MET A 166 -12.18 8.89 13.04
N GLY A 167 -12.75 10.02 12.60
CA GLY A 167 -13.14 11.07 13.52
C GLY A 167 -13.62 12.38 12.90
N SER A 168 -13.76 12.44 11.58
CA SER A 168 -14.23 13.64 10.90
C SER A 168 -15.76 13.71 10.80
N LYS A 169 -16.28 14.87 10.43
CA LYS A 169 -17.72 15.07 10.21
C LYS A 169 -18.12 14.45 8.88
N VAL A 170 -19.41 14.13 8.71
CA VAL A 170 -19.95 13.53 7.48
C VAL A 170 -19.47 14.22 6.19
N PRO A 171 -19.41 15.57 6.07
CA PRO A 171 -18.90 16.22 4.86
C PRO A 171 -17.44 15.89 4.50
N ASP A 172 -16.58 15.70 5.50
CA ASP A 172 -15.17 15.32 5.28
C ASP A 172 -15.04 13.87 4.81
N ILE A 173 -15.96 13.01 5.28
CA ILE A 173 -16.05 11.61 4.84
C ILE A 173 -16.60 11.55 3.41
N GLU A 174 -17.61 12.35 3.09
CA GLU A 174 -18.14 12.49 1.72
C GLU A 174 -17.04 12.98 0.75
N GLY A 175 -16.22 13.96 1.16
CA GLY A 175 -15.07 14.43 0.39
C GLY A 175 -14.00 13.35 0.20
N GLY A 176 -13.69 12.60 1.26
CA GLY A 176 -12.78 11.45 1.20
C GLY A 176 -13.27 10.35 0.27
N LEU A 177 -14.58 10.04 0.32
CA LEU A 177 -15.21 9.04 -0.54
C LEU A 177 -15.20 9.47 -2.00
N ALA A 178 -15.58 10.71 -2.30
CA ALA A 178 -15.54 11.26 -3.66
C ALA A 178 -14.12 11.20 -4.23
N PHE A 179 -13.10 11.52 -3.41
CA PHE A 179 -11.71 11.42 -3.81
C PHE A 179 -11.28 9.97 -4.07
N ALA A 180 -11.64 9.03 -3.19
CA ALA A 180 -11.36 7.60 -3.34
C ALA A 180 -11.96 7.03 -4.62
N LEU A 181 -13.25 7.28 -4.88
CA LEU A 181 -13.94 6.81 -6.09
C LEU A 181 -13.30 7.42 -7.36
N LYS A 182 -12.92 8.70 -7.34
CA LYS A 182 -12.26 9.36 -8.47
C LYS A 182 -10.87 8.81 -8.77
N LYS A 183 -10.12 8.42 -7.74
CA LYS A 183 -8.75 7.89 -7.86
C LYS A 183 -8.68 6.38 -8.04
N CYS A 184 -9.83 5.70 -7.99
CA CYS A 184 -9.96 4.25 -8.11
C CYS A 184 -9.60 3.77 -9.53
N PHE A 185 -8.34 3.48 -9.76
CA PHE A 185 -7.83 3.02 -11.05
C PHE A 185 -8.18 1.55 -11.25
N GLN A 186 -8.90 1.25 -12.34
CA GLN A 186 -9.35 -0.11 -12.69
C GLN A 186 -10.18 -0.81 -11.60
N CYS A 187 -10.83 -0.03 -10.72
CA CYS A 187 -11.78 -0.59 -9.77
C CYS A 187 -13.02 -1.08 -10.51
N ASP A 188 -13.47 -2.27 -10.14
CA ASP A 188 -14.76 -2.76 -10.61
C ASP A 188 -15.90 -2.07 -9.83
N VAL A 189 -17.13 -2.35 -10.26
CA VAL A 189 -18.33 -1.80 -9.62
C VAL A 189 -18.44 -2.27 -8.16
N LYS A 190 -17.91 -3.46 -7.84
CA LYS A 190 -17.93 -4.02 -6.49
C LYS A 190 -16.98 -3.28 -5.56
N ASP A 191 -15.76 -2.98 -5.99
CA ASP A 191 -14.78 -2.18 -5.26
C ASP A 191 -15.36 -0.81 -4.92
N SER A 192 -15.98 -0.15 -5.91
CA SER A 192 -16.61 1.16 -5.73
C SER A 192 -17.80 1.11 -4.77
N TYR A 193 -18.67 0.10 -4.93
CA TYR A 193 -19.79 -0.13 -4.02
C TYR A 193 -19.32 -0.39 -2.59
N ASN A 194 -18.28 -1.21 -2.40
CA ASN A 194 -17.72 -1.49 -1.09
C ASN A 194 -17.22 -0.20 -0.42
N MET A 195 -16.68 0.77 -1.16
CA MET A 195 -16.22 2.04 -0.58
C MET A 195 -17.40 2.88 -0.09
N ILE A 196 -18.49 2.92 -0.86
CA ILE A 196 -19.73 3.61 -0.49
C ILE A 196 -20.37 2.94 0.72
N ALA A 197 -20.52 1.62 0.70
CA ALA A 197 -21.06 0.84 1.81
C ALA A 197 -20.22 0.99 3.07
N LEU A 198 -18.90 1.15 2.93
CA LEU A 198 -18.01 1.39 4.06
C LEU A 198 -18.18 2.81 4.62
N ALA A 199 -18.29 3.81 3.76
CA ALA A 199 -18.52 5.20 4.18
C ALA A 199 -19.91 5.40 4.82
N SER A 200 -20.94 4.66 4.39
CA SER A 200 -22.28 4.75 4.96
C SER A 200 -22.36 4.29 6.40
N GLN A 201 -21.49 3.36 6.81
CA GLN A 201 -21.31 2.98 8.22
C GLN A 201 -20.86 4.16 9.11
N SER A 202 -20.35 5.23 8.50
CA SER A 202 -19.94 6.47 9.16
C SER A 202 -20.92 7.63 8.91
N GLY A 203 -22.17 7.32 8.52
CA GLY A 203 -23.25 8.31 8.37
C GLY A 203 -23.34 8.97 7.00
N VAL A 204 -22.53 8.56 6.02
CA VAL A 204 -22.67 9.04 4.63
C VAL A 204 -23.93 8.47 3.99
N ASN A 205 -24.72 9.31 3.30
CA ASN A 205 -25.84 8.83 2.52
C ASN A 205 -25.32 8.13 1.24
N PRO A 206 -25.50 6.81 1.09
CA PRO A 206 -24.97 6.07 -0.05
C PRO A 206 -25.61 6.47 -1.39
N ASP A 207 -26.88 6.87 -1.39
CA ASP A 207 -27.63 7.15 -2.62
C ASP A 207 -27.02 8.30 -3.44
N LYS A 208 -26.43 9.30 -2.76
CA LYS A 208 -25.69 10.42 -3.40
C LYS A 208 -24.55 9.95 -4.30
N PHE A 209 -23.96 8.79 -4.01
CA PHE A 209 -22.80 8.25 -4.71
C PHE A 209 -23.18 7.13 -5.68
N LEU A 210 -24.29 6.42 -5.41
CA LEU A 210 -24.80 5.36 -6.29
C LEU A 210 -25.33 5.90 -7.62
N GLU A 211 -26.00 7.05 -7.62
CA GLU A 211 -26.54 7.65 -8.86
C GLU A 211 -25.47 7.94 -9.92
N ASN A 212 -24.25 8.24 -9.47
CA ASN A 212 -23.14 8.66 -10.33
C ASN A 212 -22.15 7.51 -10.63
N LEU A 213 -22.45 6.28 -10.20
CA LEU A 213 -21.57 5.14 -10.42
C LEU A 213 -21.75 4.53 -11.82
N PRO A 214 -20.75 4.62 -12.70
CA PRO A 214 -20.84 4.03 -14.03
C PRO A 214 -20.97 2.51 -13.96
N GLY A 215 -21.94 1.96 -14.71
CA GLY A 215 -22.15 0.51 -14.82
C GLY A 215 -23.00 -0.11 -13.71
N ILE A 216 -23.46 0.66 -12.73
CA ILE A 216 -24.38 0.17 -11.70
C ILE A 216 -25.84 0.31 -12.15
N ARG A 217 -26.65 -0.75 -11.98
CA ARG A 217 -28.08 -0.75 -12.36
C ARG A 217 -29.01 -0.50 -11.17
N CYS A 218 -28.49 -0.49 -9.95
CA CYS A 218 -29.23 -0.24 -8.74
C CYS A 218 -29.12 1.24 -8.35
N LYS A 219 -30.24 1.84 -7.94
CA LYS A 219 -30.33 3.26 -7.56
C LYS A 219 -30.35 3.49 -6.05
N THR A 220 -30.59 2.44 -5.28
CA THR A 220 -30.67 2.49 -3.80
C THR A 220 -29.72 1.47 -3.20
N GLY A 221 -29.28 1.71 -1.97
CA GLY A 221 -28.42 0.79 -1.23
C GLY A 221 -28.98 -0.64 -1.18
N GLU A 222 -30.28 -0.80 -0.89
CA GLU A 222 -30.96 -2.12 -0.83
C GLU A 222 -30.96 -2.84 -2.18
N ALA A 223 -31.28 -2.14 -3.27
CA ALA A 223 -31.25 -2.73 -4.61
C ALA A 223 -29.84 -3.18 -5.01
N CYS A 224 -28.81 -2.49 -4.50
CA CYS A 224 -27.42 -2.87 -4.74
C CYS A 224 -26.99 -4.08 -3.93
N ILE A 225 -27.37 -4.18 -2.65
CA ILE A 225 -27.13 -5.37 -1.82
C ILE A 225 -27.69 -6.61 -2.52
N ASP A 226 -28.93 -6.53 -2.97
CA ASP A 226 -29.61 -7.62 -3.67
C ASP A 226 -28.89 -8.01 -4.97
N MET A 227 -28.45 -7.03 -5.76
CA MET A 227 -27.73 -7.28 -7.00
C MET A 227 -26.38 -7.98 -6.76
N PHE A 228 -25.61 -7.55 -5.75
CA PHE A 228 -24.31 -8.17 -5.46
C PHE A 228 -24.43 -9.54 -4.78
N ASN A 229 -25.49 -9.77 -4.01
CA ASN A 229 -25.78 -11.08 -3.40
C ASN A 229 -26.35 -12.08 -4.41
N LYS A 230 -27.15 -11.63 -5.38
CA LYS A 230 -27.76 -12.48 -6.44
C LYS A 230 -26.82 -12.69 -7.64
N GLY A 231 -25.87 -11.80 -7.87
CA GLY A 231 -24.92 -11.82 -8.99
C GLY A 231 -23.90 -12.97 -9.02
N GLY A 232 -24.00 -13.93 -8.09
CA GLY A 232 -23.32 -15.23 -8.18
C GLY A 232 -24.03 -16.25 -9.11
N SER A 233 -25.19 -15.91 -9.67
CA SER A 233 -25.95 -16.83 -10.53
C SER A 233 -26.48 -16.12 -11.79
N ASN A 234 -25.70 -16.26 -12.87
CA ASN A 234 -26.05 -16.16 -14.29
C ASN A 234 -26.80 -14.92 -14.84
N ASN A 235 -26.21 -14.38 -15.92
CA ASN A 235 -26.83 -13.47 -16.86
C ASN A 235 -28.14 -14.03 -17.47
N SER A 236 -29.25 -13.34 -17.28
CA SER A 236 -30.26 -13.07 -18.32
C SER A 236 -31.33 -12.06 -17.85
N VAL A 237 -31.73 -11.20 -18.77
CA VAL A 237 -32.75 -10.13 -18.69
C VAL A 237 -34.16 -10.78 -18.83
N PRO A 238 -35.27 -10.29 -18.23
CA PRO A 238 -36.05 -9.16 -18.78
C PRO A 238 -36.80 -8.19 -17.82
N VAL A 239 -36.77 -6.91 -18.21
CA VAL A 239 -37.82 -5.86 -18.33
C VAL A 239 -39.04 -5.82 -17.37
N ASN A 240 -39.24 -4.61 -16.79
CA ASN A 240 -40.44 -3.91 -16.25
C ASN A 240 -41.46 -4.63 -15.37
N THR A 241 -41.67 -4.14 -14.14
CA THR A 241 -42.92 -3.48 -13.69
C THR A 241 -42.75 -2.73 -12.35
N SER A 242 -43.58 -1.70 -12.15
CA SER A 242 -43.66 -0.75 -11.03
C SER A 242 -44.09 -1.38 -9.68
N PRO A 243 -44.02 -0.65 -8.54
CA PRO A 243 -43.85 -1.21 -7.19
C PRO A 243 -45.17 -1.42 -6.41
N PRO A 244 -45.09 -2.05 -5.23
CA PRO A 244 -45.73 -1.45 -4.07
C PRO A 244 -44.85 -1.41 -2.81
N GLU A 245 -44.73 -0.20 -2.29
CA GLU A 245 -44.97 0.23 -0.91
C GLU A 245 -44.89 -0.76 0.27
N SER A 246 -44.10 -0.33 1.27
CA SER A 246 -44.28 -0.49 2.71
C SER A 246 -43.68 -1.74 3.39
N GLN A 247 -42.63 -1.52 4.18
CA GLN A 247 -42.64 -1.52 5.66
C GLN A 247 -41.26 -1.89 6.25
N LYS A 248 -40.87 -1.04 7.21
CA LYS A 248 -39.77 -1.22 8.16
C LYS A 248 -39.66 -2.66 8.67
N ASN A 249 -38.46 -3.23 8.58
CA ASN A 249 -37.79 -3.91 9.68
C ASN A 249 -36.29 -3.95 9.39
N PHE A 250 -35.51 -3.30 10.26
CA PHE A 250 -34.05 -3.39 10.30
C PHE A 250 -33.69 -4.85 10.61
N VAL A 251 -33.14 -5.57 9.63
CA VAL A 251 -32.45 -6.84 9.88
C VAL A 251 -30.95 -6.59 9.68
N THR A 252 -30.27 -6.40 10.81
CA THR A 252 -28.83 -6.56 10.95
C THR A 252 -28.44 -7.99 10.61
N SER A 253 -27.91 -8.22 9.41
CA SER A 253 -26.93 -9.27 9.15
C SER A 253 -26.49 -9.21 7.68
N ASN A 254 -25.36 -8.56 7.42
CA ASN A 254 -24.63 -8.75 6.16
C ASN A 254 -23.48 -9.74 6.46
N PRO A 255 -23.53 -10.99 5.96
CA PRO A 255 -22.54 -12.02 6.30
C PRO A 255 -21.17 -11.80 5.63
N ALA A 256 -20.99 -10.71 4.89
CA ALA A 256 -19.68 -10.30 4.35
C ALA A 256 -18.78 -9.58 5.37
N LEU A 257 -19.26 -9.34 6.60
CA LEU A 257 -18.47 -8.78 7.72
C LEU A 257 -18.32 -9.76 8.90
N SER A 258 -18.92 -10.95 8.84
CA SER A 258 -18.72 -11.99 9.86
C SER A 258 -17.56 -12.92 9.50
N ASN A 259 -16.36 -12.35 9.45
CA ASN A 259 -15.13 -13.07 9.74
C ASN A 259 -14.25 -12.17 10.62
N SER A 260 -14.84 -11.70 11.73
CA SER A 260 -14.08 -11.55 12.96
C SER A 260 -13.86 -12.96 13.49
N SER A 261 -12.87 -13.65 12.92
CA SER A 261 -12.22 -14.70 13.68
C SER A 261 -11.61 -13.99 14.87
N HIS A 262 -12.18 -14.25 16.04
CA HIS A 262 -11.50 -14.09 17.32
C HIS A 262 -10.15 -14.81 17.25
N LEU A 263 -9.13 -14.12 16.73
CA LEU A 263 -7.77 -14.33 17.18
C LEU A 263 -7.68 -13.61 18.51
N GLY A 264 -8.21 -14.29 19.53
CA GLY A 264 -7.70 -14.12 20.88
C GLY A 264 -6.22 -14.50 20.83
N LEU A 265 -5.37 -13.51 20.53
CA LEU A 265 -3.97 -13.62 20.85
C LEU A 265 -3.90 -13.63 22.38
N ASN A 266 -3.87 -14.84 22.94
CA ASN A 266 -3.43 -15.07 24.29
C ASN A 266 -2.04 -14.43 24.44
N TYR A 267 -2.00 -13.26 25.04
CA TYR A 267 -0.80 -12.52 25.40
C TYR A 267 -0.01 -13.19 26.55
N LEU A 268 -0.13 -14.51 26.70
CA LEU A 268 0.45 -15.30 27.79
C LEU A 268 1.43 -16.41 27.35
N THR A 269 1.72 -16.57 26.06
CA THR A 269 2.65 -17.62 25.59
C THR A 269 3.98 -17.12 25.02
N VAL A 270 4.23 -15.82 24.99
CA VAL A 270 5.56 -15.26 24.60
C VAL A 270 6.45 -14.98 25.82
N LEU A 271 5.91 -15.00 27.05
CA LEU A 271 6.68 -14.83 28.29
C LEU A 271 7.28 -16.13 28.85
N THR A 272 6.94 -17.31 28.33
CA THR A 272 7.47 -18.60 28.80
C THR A 272 8.62 -19.15 27.95
N PHE A 273 8.88 -18.60 26.75
CA PHE A 273 10.02 -19.03 25.92
C PHE A 273 11.33 -18.28 26.22
N SER A 274 11.28 -17.10 26.83
CA SER A 274 12.50 -16.36 27.22
C SER A 274 13.07 -16.75 28.58
N ILE A 275 12.29 -17.42 29.45
CA ILE A 275 12.76 -17.87 30.77
C ILE A 275 13.57 -19.18 30.66
N SER A 276 13.26 -20.03 29.68
CA SER A 276 13.95 -21.32 29.49
C SER A 276 15.37 -21.19 28.92
N VAL A 277 15.69 -20.09 28.24
CA VAL A 277 17.04 -19.83 27.70
C VAL A 277 17.92 -19.14 28.75
N LEU A 278 17.35 -18.32 29.65
CA LEU A 278 18.10 -17.68 30.73
C LEU A 278 18.42 -18.65 31.89
N LEU A 279 17.58 -19.64 32.17
CA LEU A 279 17.88 -20.67 33.18
C LEU A 279 18.94 -21.69 32.74
N ARG A 280 19.17 -21.88 31.43
CA ARG A 280 20.27 -22.73 30.94
C ARG A 280 21.63 -22.04 30.95
N TYR A 281 21.68 -20.70 30.94
CA TYR A 281 22.93 -19.95 31.08
C TYR A 281 23.33 -19.71 32.55
N ALA A 282 22.39 -19.71 33.48
CA ALA A 282 22.68 -19.54 34.91
C ALA A 282 23.26 -20.80 35.58
N PHE A 283 23.00 -22.01 35.05
CA PHE A 283 23.51 -23.26 35.63
C PHE A 283 24.93 -23.66 35.16
N SER A 284 25.47 -23.04 34.11
CA SER A 284 26.86 -23.30 33.68
C SER A 284 27.91 -22.49 34.44
N TYR A 285 27.50 -21.63 35.39
CA TYR A 285 28.42 -20.80 36.19
C TYR A 285 28.58 -21.27 37.66
N TYR A 286 28.01 -22.42 38.03
CA TYR A 286 28.07 -22.96 39.41
C TYR A 286 28.63 -24.38 39.52
N ILE A 287 29.38 -24.84 38.52
CA ILE A 287 30.23 -26.03 38.62
C ILE A 287 31.61 -25.67 38.07
N LEU A 288 32.41 -25.04 38.93
CA LEU A 288 33.87 -25.05 38.98
C LEU A 288 34.32 -24.59 40.37
#